data_AF-Q8F537-F1
#
_entry.id   AF-Q8F537-F1
#
_cell.length_a   1.000
_cell.length_b   1.000
_cell.length_c   1.000
_cell.angle_alpha   90.00
_cell.angle_beta   90.00
_cell.angle_gamma   90.00
#
_symmetry.space_group_name_H-M   'P 1'
#
loop_
_entity.id
_entity.type
_entity.pdbx_description
1 polymer ?
#
loop_
_entity_poly.entity_id
_entity_poly.type
_entity_poly.pdbx_seq_one_letter_code
_entity_poly.pdbx_strand_id
1 'polypeptide(L)' 'MNSVFDEMKAELIKHRLPVVPNRTFKRKHKIRKRKFEIYYGRVS' A
#
# COMPACT_ATOMS: atom_id res chain seq x y z
N MET A 1 -13.32 0.28 -11.18
CA MET A 1 -13.45 1.17 -10.00
C MET A 1 -12.75 0.48 -8.84
N ASN A 2 -11.76 1.10 -8.20
CA ASN A 2 -10.93 0.45 -7.17
C ASN A 2 -11.64 0.49 -5.80
N SER A 3 -12.72 -0.26 -5.62
CA SER A 3 -13.59 -0.16 -4.42
C SER A 3 -12.85 -0.38 -3.11
N VAL A 4 -11.98 -1.39 -3.05
CA VAL A 4 -11.23 -1.78 -1.84
C VAL A 4 -10.36 -0.64 -1.29
N PHE A 5 -9.73 0.15 -2.18
CA PHE A 5 -8.89 1.27 -1.71
C PHE A 5 -9.71 2.45 -1.21
N ASP A 6 -10.92 2.64 -1.73
CA ASP A 6 -11.77 3.76 -1.31
C ASP A 6 -12.48 3.43 0.00
N GLU A 7 -12.86 2.17 0.23
CA GLU A 7 -13.32 1.65 1.52
C GLU A 7 -12.23 1.78 2.60
N MET A 8 -11.00 1.32 2.30
CA MET A 8 -9.87 1.44 3.23
C MET A 8 -9.56 2.91 3.58
N LYS A 9 -9.66 3.84 2.61
CA LYS A 9 -9.53 5.27 2.91
C LYS A 9 -10.64 5.78 3.81
N ALA A 10 -11.89 5.37 3.58
CA ALA A 10 -13.02 5.78 4.41
C ALA A 10 -12.82 5.33 5.86
N GLU A 11 -12.34 4.12 6.09
CA GLU A 11 -11.98 3.64 7.43
C GLU A 11 -10.83 4.44 8.05
N LEU A 12 -9.75 4.70 7.30
CA LEU A 12 -8.63 5.52 7.79
C LEU A 12 -9.10 6.94 8.18
N ILE A 13 -9.98 7.55 7.40
CA ILE A 13 -10.56 8.87 7.71
C ILE A 13 -11.41 8.80 8.98
N LYS A 14 -12.27 7.78 9.11
CA LYS A 14 -13.10 7.56 10.30
C LYS A 14 -12.26 7.48 11.58
N HIS A 15 -11.11 6.83 11.51
CA HIS A 15 -10.17 6.70 12.63
C HIS A 15 -9.15 7.84 12.74
N ARG A 16 -9.27 8.91 11.93
CA ARG A 16 -8.32 10.05 11.86
C ARG A 16 -6.87 9.63 11.60
N LEU A 17 -6.68 8.53 10.88
CA LEU A 17 -5.39 8.00 10.49
C LEU A 17 -4.88 8.67 9.20
N PRO A 18 -3.56 8.81 9.04
CA PRO A 18 -2.98 9.46 7.87
C PRO A 18 -3.28 8.68 6.59
N VAL A 19 -3.99 9.33 5.66
CA VAL A 19 -4.31 8.77 4.36
C VAL A 19 -3.19 9.07 3.37
N VAL A 20 -2.55 8.02 2.87
CA VAL A 20 -1.51 8.14 1.84
C VAL A 20 -2.16 8.03 0.46
N PRO A 21 -1.85 8.93 -0.50
CA PRO A 21 -2.35 8.82 -1.86
C PRO A 21 -2.01 7.46 -2.49
N ASN A 22 -2.96 6.86 -3.22
CA ASN A 22 -2.80 5.54 -3.83
C ASN A 22 -1.53 5.42 -4.69
N ARG A 23 -1.16 6.49 -5.41
CA ARG A 23 0.07 6.54 -6.22
C ARG A 23 1.33 6.40 -5.36
N THR A 24 1.38 7.11 -4.24
CA THR A 24 2.48 7.08 -3.28
C THR A 24 2.55 5.71 -2.59
N PHE A 25 1.41 5.15 -2.20
CA PHE A 25 1.33 3.81 -1.63
C PHE A 25 1.86 2.75 -2.59
N LYS A 26 1.40 2.73 -3.85
CA LYS A 26 1.86 1.79 -4.89
C LYS A 26 3.36 1.90 -5.12
N ARG A 27 3.92 3.11 -5.16
CA ARG A 27 5.38 3.34 -5.30
C ARG A 27 6.15 2.72 -4.12
N LYS A 28 5.73 3.02 -2.89
CA LYS A 28 6.35 2.47 -1.67
C LYS A 28 6.23 0.95 -1.60
N HIS A 29 5.07 0.41 -1.95
CA HIS A 29 4.81 -1.03 -1.98
C HIS A 29 5.72 -1.75 -2.97
N LYS A 30 5.85 -1.25 -4.22
CA LYS A 30 6.75 -1.83 -5.23
C LYS A 30 8.21 -1.83 -4.77
N ILE A 31 8.66 -0.74 -4.14
CA ILE A 31 10.03 -0.63 -3.60
C ILE A 31 10.23 -1.65 -2.46
N ARG A 32 9.28 -1.76 -1.51
CA ARG A 32 9.37 -2.73 -0.42
C ARG A 32 9.39 -4.16 -0.94
N LYS A 33 8.52 -4.50 -1.88
CA LYS A 33 8.48 -5.83 -2.50
C LYS A 33 9.83 -6.16 -3.16
N ARG A 34 10.40 -5.23 -3.93
CA ARG A 34 11.71 -5.40 -4.56
C ARG A 34 12.84 -5.59 -3.54
N LYS A 35 12.85 -4.79 -2.46
CA LYS A 35 13.84 -4.97 -1.38
C LYS A 35 13.69 -6.33 -0.72
N PHE A 36 12.46 -6.74 -0.41
CA PHE A 36 12.19 -8.04 0.18
C PHE A 36 12.68 -9.19 -0.71
N GLU A 37 12.37 -9.14 -2.01
CA GLU A 37 12.85 -10.12 -2.99
C GLU A 37 14.38 -10.20 -3.07
N ILE A 38 15.09 -9.06 -2.89
CA ILE A 38 16.56 -9.02 -2.85
C ILE A 38 17.10 -9.72 -1.60
N TYR A 39 16.50 -9.46 -0.43
CA TYR A 39 17.02 -9.97 0.85
C TYR A 39 16.66 -11.43 1.12
N TYR A 40 15.47 -11.86 0.74
CA TYR A 40 14.91 -13.16 1.13
C TYR A 40 14.67 -14.09 -0.07
N GLY A 41 15.03 -13.65 -1.29
CA GLY A 41 14.70 -14.38 -2.51
C GLY A 41 13.26 -14.15 -2.95
N ARG A 42 12.96 -14.57 -4.19
CA ARG A 42 11.63 -14.43 -4.78
C ARG A 42 10.72 -15.52 -4.24
N VAL A 43 9.84 -15.17 -3.29
CA VAL A 43 8.78 -16.07 -2.83
C VAL A 43 7.67 -16.03 -3.89
N SER A 44 7.56 -17.11 -4.65
CA SER A 44 6.58 -17.30 -5.73
C SER A 44 5.28 -17.89 -5.22
#